data_AF-X1MYU6-F1
#
_entry.id   AF-X1MYU6-F1
#
_cell.length_a   1.000
_cell.length_b   1.000
_cell.length_c   1.000
_cell.angle_alpha   90.00
_cell.angle_beta   90.00
_cell.angle_gamma   90.00
#
_symmetry.space_group_name_H-M   'P 1'
#
loop_
_entity.id
_entity.type
_entity.pdbx_description
1 polymer ?
#
loop_
_entity_poly.entity_id
_entity_poly.type
_entity_poly.pdbx_seq_one_letter_code
_entity_poly.pdbx_strand_id
1 'polypeptide(L)'
;MAKLLPEEVTLLDVADMARDRVHRTATTPFNNEPGPQRYVGAAVAWKMNFAAAPAAVKAGLAKAIAISKKCGGIFGTAVNPLTGGLVPAKVICQLKESGKIK
;
A
#
# COMPACT_ATOMS: atom_id res chain seq x y z
N MET A 1 -17.15 -2.13 1.77
CA MET A 1 -16.52 -0.96 2.45
C MET A 1 -17.50 0.18 2.32
N ALA A 2 -17.70 0.95 3.39
CA ALA A 2 -18.53 2.15 3.39
C ALA A 2 -17.69 3.36 2.97
N LYS A 3 -18.30 4.32 2.28
CA LYS A 3 -17.69 5.59 1.92
C LYS A 3 -17.77 6.53 3.12
N LEU A 4 -16.67 7.17 3.47
CA LEU A 4 -16.63 8.25 4.47
C LEU A 4 -16.89 9.56 3.74
N LEU A 5 -17.98 10.23 4.11
CA LEU A 5 -18.28 11.58 3.66
C LEU A 5 -17.69 12.59 4.67
N PRO A 6 -16.98 13.64 4.23
CA PRO A 6 -16.37 14.63 5.12
C PRO A 6 -17.37 15.28 6.10
N GLU A 7 -18.61 15.44 5.68
CA GLU A 7 -19.72 15.99 6.45
C GLU A 7 -20.28 15.03 7.52
N GLU A 8 -19.99 13.73 7.43
CA GLU A 8 -20.50 12.69 8.35
C GLU A 8 -19.43 12.17 9.33
N VAL A 9 -18.16 12.50 9.12
CA VAL A 9 -17.03 11.86 9.81
C VAL A 9 -15.97 12.90 10.15
N THR A 10 -15.66 13.06 11.43
CA THR A 10 -14.64 14.01 11.89
C THR A 10 -13.23 13.43 11.76
N LEU A 11 -12.22 14.30 11.84
CA LEU A 11 -10.82 13.87 11.88
C LEU A 11 -10.51 12.99 13.12
N LEU A 12 -11.22 13.20 14.23
CA LEU A 12 -11.08 12.37 15.44
C LEU A 12 -11.60 10.95 15.19
N ASP A 13 -12.76 10.82 14.53
CA ASP A 13 -13.31 9.50 14.18
C ASP A 13 -12.35 8.73 13.25
N VAL A 14 -11.74 9.42 12.29
CA VAL A 14 -10.72 8.82 11.41
C VAL A 14 -9.47 8.41 12.20
N ALA A 15 -9.04 9.20 13.19
CA ALA A 15 -7.91 8.87 14.04
C ALA A 15 -8.18 7.64 14.91
N ASP A 16 -9.40 7.50 15.44
CA ASP A 16 -9.80 6.34 16.24
C ASP A 16 -9.92 5.08 15.37
N MET A 17 -10.51 5.18 14.17
CA MET A 17 -10.52 4.08 13.19
C MET A 17 -9.12 3.66 12.76
N ALA A 18 -8.15 4.59 12.70
CA ALA A 18 -6.77 4.27 12.36
C ALA A 18 -6.04 3.50 13.48
N ARG A 19 -6.47 3.66 14.73
CA ARG A 19 -5.94 2.93 15.90
C ARG A 19 -6.57 1.55 16.05
N ASP A 20 -7.78 1.36 15.54
CA ASP A 20 -8.46 0.07 15.56
C ASP A 20 -7.88 -0.91 14.53
N ARG A 21 -7.43 -2.07 15.02
CA ARG A 21 -6.84 -3.13 14.18
C ARG A 21 -7.89 -3.85 13.34
N VAL A 22 -9.15 -3.85 13.77
CA VAL A 22 -10.28 -4.55 13.14
C VAL A 22 -10.82 -3.76 11.94
N HIS A 23 -10.53 -2.47 11.84
CA HIS A 23 -10.92 -1.63 10.71
C HIS A 23 -9.72 -1.33 9.78
N ARG A 24 -10.05 -0.93 8.55
CA ARG A 24 -9.09 -0.39 7.58
C ARG A 24 -9.71 0.78 6.85
N THR A 25 -8.89 1.76 6.51
CA THR A 25 -9.26 2.83 5.60
C THR A 25 -8.49 2.73 4.28
N ALA A 26 -9.13 3.05 3.16
CA ALA A 26 -8.49 3.11 1.85
C ALA A 26 -9.00 4.31 1.06
N THR A 27 -8.14 4.97 0.28
CA THR A 27 -8.56 5.95 -0.74
C THR A 27 -8.87 5.28 -2.08
N THR A 28 -8.32 4.08 -2.29
CA THR A 28 -8.54 3.21 -3.45
C THR A 28 -8.95 1.82 -2.97
N PRO A 29 -10.24 1.58 -2.69
CA PRO A 29 -10.70 0.23 -2.43
C PRO A 29 -10.49 -0.64 -3.69
N PHE A 30 -10.29 -1.95 -3.50
CA PHE A 30 -10.12 -2.86 -4.64
C PHE A 30 -11.25 -2.67 -5.67
N ASN A 31 -10.88 -2.52 -6.94
CA ASN A 31 -11.75 -2.25 -8.10
C ASN A 31 -12.35 -0.83 -8.24
N ASN A 32 -11.94 0.16 -7.45
CA ASN A 32 -12.31 1.56 -7.70
C ASN A 32 -11.12 2.41 -8.12
N GLU A 33 -11.40 3.42 -8.93
CA GLU A 33 -10.43 4.45 -9.30
C GLU A 33 -10.03 5.31 -8.08
N PRO A 34 -8.80 5.88 -8.07
CA PRO A 34 -8.39 6.83 -7.06
C PRO A 34 -9.27 8.07 -7.09
N GLY A 35 -9.85 8.43 -5.95
CA GLY A 35 -10.64 9.64 -5.80
C GLY A 35 -10.37 10.35 -4.47
N PRO A 36 -10.94 11.54 -4.25
CA PRO A 36 -10.81 12.29 -3.00
C PRO A 36 -11.50 11.58 -1.81
N GLN A 37 -12.29 10.53 -2.08
CA GLN A 37 -13.12 9.89 -1.08
C GLN A 37 -12.31 8.82 -0.33
N ARG A 38 -12.54 8.76 0.98
CA ARG A 38 -11.98 7.71 1.83
C ARG A 38 -13.06 6.67 2.09
N TYR A 39 -12.64 5.42 2.19
CA TYR A 39 -13.51 4.29 2.48
C TYR A 39 -13.07 3.63 3.77
N VAL A 40 -14.02 3.15 4.56
CA VAL A 40 -13.78 2.31 5.74
C VAL A 40 -14.38 0.93 5.53
N GLY A 41 -13.77 -0.09 6.12
CA GLY A 41 -14.46 -1.35 6.34
C GLY A 41 -13.67 -2.26 7.25
N ALA A 42 -14.18 -3.49 7.40
CA ALA A 42 -13.47 -4.52 8.12
C ALA A 42 -12.09 -4.77 7.51
N ALA A 43 -11.11 -4.92 8.39
CA ALA A 43 -9.81 -5.46 8.07
C ALA A 43 -9.96 -6.89 7.56
N VAL A 44 -8.99 -7.32 6.76
CA VAL A 44 -8.92 -8.71 6.32
C VAL A 44 -8.68 -9.62 7.53
N ALA A 45 -9.40 -10.75 7.58
CA ALA A 45 -9.36 -11.68 8.72
C ALA A 45 -7.94 -12.17 9.07
N TRP A 46 -7.07 -12.31 8.05
CA TRP A 46 -5.70 -12.76 8.22
C TRP A 46 -4.70 -11.65 8.63
N LYS A 47 -5.15 -10.40 8.86
CA LYS A 47 -4.27 -9.28 9.28
C LYS A 47 -3.54 -9.58 10.60
N MET A 48 -4.20 -10.29 11.52
CA MET A 48 -3.64 -10.67 12.83
C MET A 48 -3.14 -12.12 12.86
N ASN A 49 -3.40 -12.90 11.80
CA ASN A 49 -2.91 -14.26 11.63
C ASN A 49 -2.49 -14.45 10.17
N PHE A 50 -1.27 -14.04 9.83
CA PHE A 50 -0.79 -14.09 8.45
C PHE A 50 -0.67 -15.52 7.92
N ALA A 51 -0.57 -16.53 8.80
CA ALA A 51 -0.62 -17.93 8.39
C ALA A 51 -1.97 -18.29 7.74
N ALA A 52 -3.05 -17.57 8.05
CA ALA A 52 -4.37 -17.74 7.40
C ALA A 52 -4.52 -16.92 6.10
N ALA A 53 -3.49 -16.20 5.66
CA ALA A 53 -3.59 -15.40 4.44
C ALA A 53 -3.72 -16.27 3.17
N PRO A 54 -4.47 -15.82 2.14
CA PRO A 54 -4.56 -16.51 0.86
C PRO A 54 -3.19 -16.74 0.22
N ALA A 55 -3.03 -17.84 -0.50
CA ALA A 55 -1.76 -18.22 -1.13
C ALA A 55 -1.20 -17.11 -2.05
N ALA A 56 -2.06 -16.48 -2.85
CA ALA A 56 -1.67 -15.38 -3.73
C ALA A 56 -1.11 -14.17 -2.97
N VAL A 57 -1.69 -13.83 -1.81
CA VAL A 57 -1.21 -12.74 -0.95
C VAL A 57 0.16 -13.08 -0.37
N LYS A 58 0.33 -14.30 0.14
CA LYS A 58 1.62 -14.78 0.66
C LYS A 58 2.71 -14.74 -0.40
N ALA A 59 2.42 -15.24 -1.61
CA ALA A 59 3.35 -15.22 -2.73
C ALA A 59 3.72 -13.80 -3.16
N GLY A 60 2.73 -12.91 -3.27
CA GLY A 60 2.94 -11.50 -3.61
C GLY A 60 3.82 -10.78 -2.58
N LEU A 61 3.56 -10.98 -1.28
CA LEU A 61 4.37 -10.40 -0.22
C LEU A 61 5.79 -10.97 -0.20
N ALA A 62 5.95 -12.29 -0.37
CA ALA A 62 7.27 -12.92 -0.43
C ALA A 62 8.10 -12.35 -1.60
N LYS A 63 7.49 -12.19 -2.77
CA LYS A 63 8.13 -11.55 -3.93
C LYS A 63 8.55 -10.10 -3.64
N ALA A 64 7.66 -9.30 -3.03
CA ALA A 64 7.96 -7.93 -2.67
C ALA A 64 9.13 -7.81 -1.65
N ILE A 65 9.15 -8.68 -0.65
CA ILE A 65 10.24 -8.76 0.34
C ILE A 65 11.55 -9.15 -0.35
N ALA A 66 11.53 -10.13 -1.25
CA ALA A 66 12.72 -10.56 -1.99
C ALA A 66 13.32 -9.41 -2.82
N ILE A 67 12.48 -8.68 -3.57
CA ILE A 67 12.90 -7.50 -4.35
C ILE A 67 13.48 -6.43 -3.42
N SER A 68 12.81 -6.14 -2.30
CA SER A 68 13.28 -5.13 -1.34
C SER A 68 14.63 -5.50 -0.72
N LYS A 69 14.86 -6.78 -0.42
CA LYS A 69 16.15 -7.29 0.06
C LYS A 69 17.23 -7.19 -1.01
N LYS A 70 16.92 -7.53 -2.26
CA LYS A 70 17.86 -7.43 -3.40
C LYS A 70 18.30 -5.99 -3.66
N CYS A 71 17.39 -5.03 -3.52
CA CYS A 71 17.70 -3.60 -3.61
C CYS A 71 18.18 -2.99 -2.27
N GLY A 72 18.56 -3.83 -1.29
CA GLY A 72 19.16 -3.38 -0.04
C GLY A 72 20.53 -2.75 -0.28
N GLY A 73 20.87 -1.69 0.46
CA GLY A 73 22.18 -1.02 0.35
C GLY A 73 22.31 -0.03 -0.82
N ILE A 74 21.24 0.22 -1.58
CA ILE A 74 21.21 1.27 -2.60
C ILE A 74 20.82 2.59 -1.94
N PHE A 75 21.71 3.57 -2.04
CA PHE A 75 21.54 4.91 -1.49
C PHE A 75 21.52 5.98 -2.59
N GLY A 76 21.14 7.20 -2.24
CA GLY A 76 21.06 8.33 -3.17
C GLY A 76 19.72 8.45 -3.87
N THR A 77 19.68 9.32 -4.89
CA THR A 77 18.48 9.70 -5.65
C THR A 77 18.69 9.47 -7.14
N ALA A 78 17.60 9.27 -7.87
CA ALA A 78 17.57 9.07 -9.32
C ALA A 78 16.25 9.60 -9.89
N VAL A 79 16.23 9.87 -11.20
CA VAL A 79 15.02 10.30 -11.89
C VAL A 79 14.15 9.08 -12.18
N ASN A 80 12.88 9.14 -11.80
CA ASN A 80 11.89 8.13 -12.15
C ASN A 80 11.52 8.26 -13.63
N PRO A 81 11.80 7.26 -14.48
CA PRO A 81 11.52 7.36 -15.91
C PRO A 81 10.01 7.35 -16.23
N LEU A 82 9.14 6.99 -15.29
CA LEU A 82 7.69 7.00 -15.47
C LEU A 82 7.05 8.36 -15.15
N THR A 83 7.61 9.10 -14.19
CA THR A 83 7.00 10.34 -13.69
C THR A 83 7.88 11.58 -13.89
N GLY A 84 9.13 11.41 -14.31
CA GLY A 84 10.12 12.48 -14.42
C GLY A 84 10.61 13.06 -13.09
N GLY A 85 10.04 12.62 -11.96
CA GLY A 85 10.38 13.14 -10.63
C GLY A 85 11.64 12.51 -10.03
N LEU A 86 12.30 13.26 -9.16
CA LEU A 86 13.44 12.76 -8.38
C LEU A 86 12.93 11.86 -7.24
N VAL A 87 13.37 10.60 -7.21
CA VAL A 87 13.00 9.61 -6.20
C VAL A 87 14.27 8.95 -5.64
N PRO A 88 14.22 8.26 -4.49
CA PRO A 88 15.35 7.47 -4.01
C PRO A 88 15.78 6.43 -5.05
N ALA A 89 17.09 6.26 -5.26
CA ALA A 89 17.62 5.31 -6.25
C ALA A 89 17.17 3.86 -5.99
N LYS A 90 16.89 3.54 -4.72
CA LYS A 90 16.27 2.27 -4.32
C LYS A 90 14.91 2.02 -5.00
N VAL A 91 14.09 3.06 -5.16
CA VAL A 91 12.79 2.95 -5.86
C VAL A 91 13.02 2.52 -7.31
N ILE A 92 14.02 3.10 -7.98
CA ILE A 92 14.36 2.73 -9.36
C ILE A 92 14.79 1.26 -9.46
N CYS A 93 15.62 0.79 -8.53
CA CYS A 93 15.97 -0.64 -8.46
C CYS A 93 14.72 -1.52 -8.30
N GLN A 94 13.83 -1.17 -7.37
CA GLN A 94 12.61 -1.95 -7.13
C GLN A 94 11.66 -1.93 -8.35
N LEU A 95 11.60 -0.82 -9.09
CA LEU A 95 10.83 -0.72 -10.34
C LEU A 95 11.43 -1.60 -11.45
N LYS A 96 12.77 -1.65 -11.58
CA LYS A 96 13.46 -2.56 -12.52
C LYS A 96 13.22 -4.03 -12.19
N GLU A 97 13.44 -4.41 -10.93
CA GLU A 97 13.23 -5.77 -10.45
C GLU A 97 11.77 -6.24 -10.51
N SER A 98 10.82 -5.30 -10.44
CA SER A 98 9.40 -5.59 -10.65
C SER A 98 8.99 -5.59 -12.13
N GLY A 99 9.90 -5.31 -13.06
CA GLY A 99 9.65 -5.29 -14.51
C GLY A 99 8.84 -4.10 -15.00
N LYS A 100 8.69 -3.05 -14.18
CA LYS A 100 7.90 -1.85 -14.53
C LYS A 100 8.67 -0.88 -15.41
N ILE A 101 9.99 -0.93 -15.35
CA ILE A 101 10.91 -0.10 -16.15
C ILE A 101 12.07 -0.98 -16.62
N LYS A 102 12.61 -0.69 -17.81
CA LYS A 102 13.76 -1.41 -18.38
C LYS A 102 15.08 -0.83 -17.88
#